data_AF-A0A9J7LT27-F1
#
_entry.id   AF-A0A9J7LT27-F1
#
_cell.length_a   1.000
_cell.length_b   1.000
_cell.length_c   1.000
_cell.angle_alpha   90.00
_cell.angle_beta   90.00
_cell.angle_gamma   90.00
#
_symmetry.space_group_name_H-M   'P 1'
#
loop_
_entity.id
_entity.type
_entity.pdbx_description
1 polymer ?
#
loop_
_entity_poly.entity_id
_entity_poly.type
_entity_poly.pdbx_seq_one_letter_code
_entity_poly.pdbx_strand_id
1 'polypeptide(L)'
;MTKLYVFMCLLGVMSLTQTLKITPYPQPPIWPSAFSVAFHEKFDIPIIPSSDGAWYYDYSTRRTRFDHLQGQDNNFCQGRGLKLQNNHSDCHLIFTPADMYVHYPQERQCCRACGAAEGCTVLKPDWLAGAKYTGKQTISGMVCHGWEKQGAVAVDRWYQTEDGTPCQYWEKLTIPPHLEVLHTITFNSSTSNVGPVPKSIFDVPNYCNTTCPFPWGPHDE
;
A
#
# COMPACT_ATOMS: atom_id res chain seq x y z
N MET A 1 58.46 -38.18 58.89
CA MET A 1 57.20 -38.20 58.12
C MET A 1 56.80 -36.76 57.87
N THR A 2 57.05 -36.22 56.67
CA THR A 2 56.77 -34.81 56.36
C THR A 2 56.11 -34.78 54.99
N LYS A 3 54.81 -34.49 54.93
CA LYS A 3 54.03 -34.41 53.68
C LYS A 3 54.11 -33.00 53.13
N LEU A 4 54.62 -32.87 51.91
CA LEU A 4 54.66 -31.65 51.12
C LEU A 4 53.35 -31.55 50.31
N TYR A 5 52.58 -30.48 50.50
CA TYR A 5 51.39 -30.19 49.69
C TYR A 5 51.75 -29.19 48.60
N VAL A 6 51.67 -29.64 47.34
CA VAL A 6 51.83 -28.79 46.15
C VAL A 6 50.46 -28.19 45.82
N PHE A 7 50.33 -26.88 45.96
CA PHE A 7 49.16 -26.12 45.53
C PHE A 7 49.33 -25.75 44.05
N MET A 8 48.60 -26.43 43.17
CA MET A 8 48.59 -26.16 41.74
C MET A 8 47.55 -25.08 41.45
N CYS A 9 48.01 -23.87 41.13
CA CYS A 9 47.16 -22.73 40.83
C CYS A 9 46.73 -22.78 39.35
N LEU A 10 45.50 -23.21 39.09
CA LEU A 10 44.88 -23.20 37.76
C LEU A 10 44.40 -21.78 37.43
N LEU A 11 45.18 -21.07 36.60
CA LEU A 11 44.78 -19.82 35.98
C LEU A 11 43.78 -20.12 34.85
N GLY A 12 42.50 -19.95 35.13
CA GLY A 12 41.42 -20.04 34.15
C GLY A 12 41.41 -18.82 33.23
N VAL A 13 41.74 -19.02 31.94
CA VAL A 13 41.58 -18.01 30.90
C VAL A 13 40.09 -17.89 30.57
N MET A 14 39.41 -16.86 31.08
CA MET A 14 38.05 -16.53 30.64
C MET A 14 38.11 -15.88 29.27
N SER A 15 37.79 -16.66 28.22
CA SER A 15 37.67 -16.15 26.85
C SER A 15 36.33 -15.41 26.72
N LEU A 16 36.40 -14.09 26.54
CA LEU A 16 35.23 -13.21 26.41
C LEU A 16 34.67 -13.33 24.98
N THR A 17 33.67 -14.17 24.76
CA THR A 17 32.96 -14.24 23.48
C THR A 17 32.00 -13.05 23.37
N GLN A 18 32.41 -12.01 22.64
CA GLN A 18 31.51 -10.93 22.22
C GLN A 18 30.45 -11.50 21.28
N THR A 19 29.26 -11.75 21.81
CA THR A 19 28.08 -12.05 21.00
C THR A 19 27.64 -10.77 20.29
N LEU A 20 27.90 -10.71 18.98
CA LEU A 20 27.27 -9.72 18.09
C LEU A 20 25.75 -9.91 18.22
N LYS A 21 25.09 -9.02 18.94
CA LYS A 21 23.62 -8.91 18.92
C LYS A 21 23.21 -8.46 17.52
N ILE A 22 22.94 -9.42 16.64
CA ILE A 22 22.19 -9.16 15.41
C ILE A 22 20.83 -8.66 15.88
N THR A 23 20.61 -7.36 15.77
CA THR A 23 19.29 -6.79 16.08
C THR A 23 18.40 -7.20 14.91
N PRO A 24 17.37 -8.04 15.12
CA PRO A 24 16.52 -8.48 14.02
C PRO A 24 15.88 -7.25 13.38
N TYR A 25 15.88 -7.21 12.04
CA TYR A 25 15.22 -6.14 11.31
C TYR A 25 13.74 -6.05 11.73
N PRO A 26 13.16 -4.84 11.75
CA PRO A 26 11.73 -4.68 12.00
C PRO A 26 10.92 -5.60 11.10
N GLN A 27 10.06 -6.41 11.71
CA GLN A 27 9.18 -7.29 10.95
C GLN A 27 8.20 -6.44 10.13
N PRO A 28 7.81 -6.89 8.91
CA PRO A 28 6.79 -6.22 8.15
C PRO A 28 5.49 -6.08 8.96
N PRO A 29 4.78 -4.96 8.84
CA PRO A 29 3.57 -4.73 9.61
C PRO A 29 2.41 -5.59 9.12
N ILE A 30 1.49 -5.89 10.04
CA ILE A 30 0.15 -6.36 9.71
C ILE A 30 -0.79 -5.16 9.86
N TRP A 31 -1.53 -4.83 8.82
CA TRP A 31 -2.47 -3.71 8.88
C TRP A 31 -3.62 -3.96 9.86
N PRO A 32 -4.17 -2.90 10.47
CA PRO A 32 -5.42 -3.02 11.19
C PRO A 32 -6.54 -3.48 10.25
N SER A 33 -7.58 -4.10 10.81
CA SER A 33 -8.70 -4.61 10.00
C SER A 33 -9.48 -3.52 9.27
N ALA A 34 -9.42 -2.28 9.76
CA ALA A 34 -10.02 -1.12 9.10
C ALA A 34 -9.25 0.15 9.44
N PHE A 35 -9.12 1.04 8.45
CA PHE A 35 -8.58 2.39 8.63
C PHE A 35 -9.10 3.32 7.54
N SER A 36 -8.91 4.62 7.76
CA SER A 36 -9.02 5.63 6.71
C SER A 36 -7.90 6.65 6.82
N VAL A 37 -7.48 7.22 5.69
CA VAL A 37 -6.42 8.24 5.65
C VAL A 37 -6.50 9.05 4.37
N ALA A 38 -6.29 10.37 4.46
CA ALA A 38 -6.16 11.22 3.28
C ALA A 38 -4.73 11.15 2.73
N PHE A 39 -4.56 11.40 1.44
CA PHE A 39 -3.25 11.37 0.79
C PHE A 39 -3.08 12.47 -0.25
N HIS A 40 -1.82 12.71 -0.59
CA HIS A 40 -1.38 13.42 -1.79
C HIS A 40 -0.64 12.44 -2.69
N GLU A 41 -1.07 12.28 -3.94
CA GLU A 41 -0.45 11.38 -4.91
C GLU A 41 0.28 12.14 -6.01
N LYS A 42 1.33 11.51 -6.54
CA LYS A 42 2.17 12.07 -7.60
C LYS A 42 2.76 10.96 -8.46
N PHE A 43 2.76 11.18 -9.76
CA PHE A 43 3.56 10.42 -10.71
C PHE A 43 4.86 11.19 -11.03
N ASP A 44 5.95 10.49 -11.27
CA ASP A 44 7.22 11.09 -11.73
C ASP A 44 7.24 11.41 -13.23
N ILE A 45 6.06 11.53 -13.83
CA ILE A 45 5.83 11.96 -15.21
C ILE A 45 5.45 13.45 -15.17
N PRO A 46 6.26 14.38 -15.71
CA PRO A 46 6.04 15.83 -15.56
C PRO A 46 4.71 16.36 -16.08
N ILE A 47 4.07 15.66 -17.02
CA ILE A 47 2.79 16.05 -17.61
C ILE A 47 1.58 15.57 -16.80
N ILE A 48 1.77 14.66 -15.85
CA ILE A 48 0.71 14.16 -14.99
C ILE A 48 0.68 15.05 -13.73
N PRO A 49 -0.41 15.81 -13.49
CA PRO A 49 -0.56 16.59 -12.28
C PRO A 49 -0.61 15.68 -11.05
N SER A 50 -0.18 16.23 -9.91
CA SER A 50 -0.47 15.59 -8.63
C SER A 50 -1.91 15.85 -8.21
N SER A 51 -2.45 14.94 -7.39
CA SER A 51 -3.83 14.99 -6.89
C SER A 51 -3.88 14.68 -5.40
N ASP A 52 -4.96 15.11 -4.75
CA ASP A 52 -5.27 14.71 -3.39
C ASP A 52 -6.32 13.60 -3.40
N GLY A 53 -6.47 12.92 -2.28
CA GLY A 53 -7.42 11.82 -2.18
C GLY A 53 -7.59 11.26 -0.79
N ALA A 54 -8.30 10.13 -0.72
CA ALA A 54 -8.49 9.38 0.51
C ALA A 54 -8.54 7.87 0.26
N TRP A 55 -7.98 7.11 1.17
CA TRP A 55 -8.07 5.66 1.20
C TRP A 55 -8.91 5.23 2.41
N TYR A 56 -9.95 4.46 2.15
CA TYR A 56 -10.78 3.79 3.14
C TYR A 56 -10.63 2.28 3.01
N TYR A 57 -10.34 1.59 4.11
CA TYR A 57 -10.05 0.17 4.14
C TYR A 57 -10.91 -0.52 5.20
N ASP A 58 -11.56 -1.63 4.84
CA ASP A 58 -12.22 -2.55 5.77
C ASP A 58 -12.09 -4.00 5.27
N TYR A 59 -11.12 -4.71 5.81
CA TYR A 59 -10.88 -6.10 5.43
C TYR A 59 -11.91 -7.07 6.02
N SER A 60 -12.55 -6.72 7.14
CA SER A 60 -13.55 -7.61 7.77
C SER A 60 -14.74 -7.86 6.85
N THR A 61 -15.07 -6.87 6.01
CA THR A 61 -16.07 -6.98 4.96
C THR A 61 -15.48 -7.07 3.55
N ARG A 62 -14.15 -7.17 3.42
CA ARG A 62 -13.39 -7.19 2.15
C ARG A 62 -13.78 -6.04 1.23
N ARG A 63 -13.73 -4.81 1.75
CA ARG A 63 -14.03 -3.58 1.02
C ARG A 63 -12.87 -2.60 1.13
N THR A 64 -12.59 -1.89 0.05
CA THR A 64 -11.70 -0.73 0.07
C THR A 64 -12.23 0.30 -0.92
N ARG A 65 -11.96 1.57 -0.65
CA ARG A 65 -12.27 2.65 -1.57
C ARG A 65 -11.11 3.61 -1.64
N PHE A 66 -10.74 3.98 -2.86
CA PHE A 66 -9.82 5.08 -3.13
C PHE A 66 -10.60 6.21 -3.76
N ASP A 67 -10.52 7.39 -3.17
CA ASP A 67 -11.01 8.63 -3.75
C ASP A 67 -9.82 9.37 -4.34
N HIS A 68 -9.77 9.49 -5.67
CA HIS A 68 -8.77 10.28 -6.39
C HIS A 68 -9.44 11.57 -6.87
N LEU A 69 -9.11 12.71 -6.27
CA LEU A 69 -9.65 14.00 -6.68
C LEU A 69 -9.03 14.42 -8.01
N GLN A 70 -9.85 14.78 -8.98
CA GLN A 70 -9.42 14.97 -10.38
C GLN A 70 -8.62 13.77 -10.94
N GLY A 71 -8.92 12.56 -10.45
CA GLY A 71 -8.09 11.36 -10.63
C GLY A 71 -8.04 10.74 -12.02
N GLN A 72 -8.32 11.49 -13.09
CA GLN A 72 -8.35 10.93 -14.45
C GLN A 72 -7.00 10.34 -14.86
N ASP A 73 -5.89 10.85 -14.35
CA ASP A 73 -4.55 10.33 -14.69
C ASP A 73 -4.19 9.04 -13.93
N ASN A 74 -5.00 8.62 -12.95
CA ASN A 74 -4.84 7.32 -12.30
C ASN A 74 -5.14 6.18 -13.30
N ASN A 75 -4.25 5.19 -13.37
CA ASN A 75 -4.29 4.08 -14.34
C ASN A 75 -5.60 3.26 -14.34
N PHE A 76 -6.30 3.17 -13.21
CA PHE A 76 -7.60 2.50 -13.12
C PHE A 76 -8.78 3.40 -13.52
N CYS A 77 -8.63 4.71 -13.31
CA CYS A 77 -9.63 5.71 -13.67
C CYS A 77 -9.64 5.95 -15.18
N GLN A 78 -8.48 6.17 -15.80
CA GLN A 78 -8.37 6.28 -17.25
C GLN A 78 -8.57 4.94 -17.98
N GLY A 79 -8.80 5.06 -19.28
CA GLY A 79 -8.74 3.93 -20.20
C GLY A 79 -9.88 2.93 -20.06
N ARG A 80 -10.94 3.24 -19.29
CA ARG A 80 -12.12 2.38 -19.15
C ARG A 80 -13.17 2.56 -20.24
N GLY A 81 -13.02 3.59 -21.08
CA GLY A 81 -13.90 3.86 -22.22
C GLY A 81 -15.19 4.61 -21.87
N LEU A 82 -15.30 5.10 -20.63
CA LEU A 82 -16.34 6.04 -20.24
C LEU A 82 -16.09 7.41 -20.90
N LYS A 83 -17.16 8.06 -21.35
CA LYS A 83 -17.11 9.39 -21.98
C LYS A 83 -17.54 10.43 -20.97
N LEU A 84 -16.57 11.04 -20.30
CA LEU A 84 -16.80 12.08 -19.31
C LEU A 84 -16.98 13.43 -19.98
N GLN A 85 -17.78 14.32 -19.37
CA GLN A 85 -17.91 15.70 -19.83
C GLN A 85 -16.77 16.57 -19.31
N ASN A 86 -16.31 16.30 -18.09
CA ASN A 86 -15.20 16.98 -17.44
C ASN A 86 -14.00 16.03 -17.24
N ASN A 87 -12.89 16.37 -17.87
CA ASN A 87 -11.61 15.65 -17.77
C ASN A 87 -10.85 15.88 -16.44
N HIS A 88 -11.47 16.56 -15.48
CA HIS A 88 -10.99 16.72 -14.11
C HIS A 88 -12.00 16.19 -13.09
N SER A 89 -12.90 15.30 -13.49
CA SER A 89 -13.84 14.68 -12.56
C SER A 89 -13.11 13.81 -11.53
N ASP A 90 -13.60 13.81 -10.30
CA ASP A 90 -13.10 12.90 -9.27
C ASP A 90 -13.40 11.46 -9.65
N CYS A 91 -12.50 10.56 -9.30
CA CYS A 91 -12.63 9.14 -9.55
C CYS A 91 -12.63 8.38 -8.23
N HIS A 92 -13.61 7.50 -8.04
CA HIS A 92 -13.61 6.55 -6.96
C HIS A 92 -13.37 5.14 -7.50
N LEU A 93 -12.39 4.45 -6.91
CA LEU A 93 -12.21 3.01 -7.08
C LEU A 93 -12.89 2.31 -5.92
N ILE A 94 -14.01 1.64 -6.18
CA ILE A 94 -14.81 0.98 -5.14
C ILE A 94 -14.62 -0.52 -5.27
N PHE A 95 -13.91 -1.12 -4.31
CA PHE A 95 -13.73 -2.55 -4.22
C PHE A 95 -14.75 -3.15 -3.26
N THR A 96 -15.43 -4.16 -3.74
CA THR A 96 -16.35 -5.02 -3.00
C THR A 96 -15.76 -6.42 -2.88
N PRO A 97 -16.38 -7.34 -2.12
CA PRO A 97 -15.91 -8.73 -2.07
C PRO A 97 -15.87 -9.44 -3.42
N ALA A 98 -16.64 -8.97 -4.40
CA ALA A 98 -16.76 -9.58 -5.72
C ALA A 98 -16.01 -8.78 -6.79
N ASP A 99 -16.18 -7.46 -6.79
CA ASP A 99 -15.85 -6.60 -7.93
C ASP A 99 -15.21 -5.26 -7.54
N MET A 100 -14.41 -4.72 -8.45
CA MET A 100 -13.95 -3.33 -8.47
C MET A 100 -14.76 -2.51 -9.48
N TYR A 101 -15.23 -1.35 -9.04
CA TYR A 101 -15.94 -0.39 -9.85
C TYR A 101 -15.11 0.90 -10.00
N VAL A 102 -15.17 1.48 -11.19
CA VAL A 102 -14.67 2.82 -11.47
C VAL A 102 -15.87 3.75 -11.52
N HIS A 103 -15.89 4.74 -10.64
CA HIS A 103 -17.06 5.58 -10.38
C HIS A 103 -16.70 7.07 -10.44
N TYR A 104 -17.41 7.81 -11.31
CA TYR A 104 -17.32 9.26 -11.45
C TYR A 104 -18.58 9.90 -10.88
N PRO A 105 -18.57 10.35 -9.61
CA PRO A 105 -19.78 10.77 -8.91
C PRO A 105 -20.41 12.03 -9.52
N GLN A 106 -19.62 13.03 -9.92
CA GLN A 106 -20.15 14.27 -10.51
C GLN A 106 -20.78 14.04 -11.89
N GLU A 107 -20.25 13.09 -12.65
CA GLU A 107 -20.74 12.69 -13.97
C GLU A 107 -21.91 11.71 -13.89
N ARG A 108 -22.16 11.14 -12.70
CA ARG A 108 -23.07 9.99 -12.48
C ARG A 108 -22.79 8.85 -13.47
N GLN A 109 -21.52 8.62 -13.77
CA GLN A 109 -21.06 7.53 -14.62
C GLN A 109 -20.28 6.52 -13.78
N CYS A 110 -20.42 5.25 -14.14
CA CYS A 110 -19.78 4.18 -13.41
C CYS A 110 -19.78 2.91 -14.24
N CYS A 111 -18.81 2.04 -13.99
CA CYS A 111 -18.79 0.71 -14.56
C CYS A 111 -17.99 -0.27 -13.70
N ARG A 112 -18.35 -1.56 -13.78
CA ARG A 112 -17.56 -2.67 -13.25
C ARG A 112 -16.30 -2.83 -14.10
N ALA A 113 -15.14 -2.65 -13.50
CA ALA A 113 -13.86 -2.77 -14.18
C ALA A 113 -13.34 -4.21 -14.22
N CYS A 114 -13.47 -4.94 -13.12
CA CYS A 114 -12.96 -6.32 -12.97
C CYS A 114 -13.49 -6.94 -11.68
N GLY A 115 -13.33 -8.26 -11.54
CA GLY A 115 -13.64 -9.02 -10.34
C GLY A 115 -12.41 -9.56 -9.64
N ALA A 116 -12.65 -10.23 -8.52
CA ALA A 116 -11.61 -10.89 -7.73
C ALA A 116 -10.89 -11.99 -8.52
N ALA A 117 -11.58 -12.69 -9.44
CA ALA A 117 -10.97 -13.72 -10.29
C ALA A 117 -10.01 -13.12 -11.32
N GLU A 118 -10.26 -11.88 -11.74
CA GLU A 118 -9.42 -11.10 -12.65
C GLU A 118 -8.31 -10.32 -11.90
N GLY A 119 -8.12 -10.57 -10.60
CA GLY A 119 -7.05 -10.00 -9.77
C GLY A 119 -7.42 -8.73 -9.00
N CYS A 120 -8.63 -8.20 -9.21
CA CYS A 120 -9.08 -6.98 -8.53
C CYS A 120 -9.61 -7.31 -7.13
N THR A 121 -8.70 -7.33 -6.17
CA THR A 121 -8.97 -7.71 -4.78
C THR A 121 -8.49 -6.67 -3.80
N VAL A 122 -9.10 -6.67 -2.61
CA VAL A 122 -8.62 -5.86 -1.49
C VAL A 122 -7.31 -6.45 -0.96
N LEU A 123 -6.30 -5.60 -0.75
CA LEU A 123 -5.04 -6.03 -0.13
C LEU A 123 -5.28 -6.69 1.22
N LYS A 124 -4.68 -7.85 1.44
CA LYS A 124 -4.76 -8.56 2.73
C LYS A 124 -3.99 -7.79 3.80
N PRO A 125 -4.36 -7.84 5.07
CA PRO A 125 -3.64 -7.13 6.12
C PRO A 125 -2.16 -7.51 6.22
N ASP A 126 -1.81 -8.73 5.84
CA ASP A 126 -0.47 -9.30 5.83
C ASP A 126 0.19 -9.26 4.44
N TRP A 127 -0.25 -8.39 3.52
CA TRP A 127 0.29 -8.36 2.15
C TRP A 127 1.81 -8.14 2.09
N LEU A 128 2.40 -7.49 3.10
CA LEU A 128 3.85 -7.32 3.28
C LEU A 128 4.56 -8.54 3.90
N ALA A 129 3.89 -9.65 4.15
CA ALA A 129 4.55 -10.87 4.63
C ALA A 129 5.68 -11.28 3.67
N GLY A 130 6.89 -11.45 4.23
CA GLY A 130 8.11 -11.73 3.48
C GLY A 130 8.75 -10.53 2.76
N ALA A 131 8.24 -9.31 2.94
CA ALA A 131 8.81 -8.10 2.36
C ALA A 131 10.21 -7.80 2.92
N LYS A 132 11.04 -7.20 2.08
CA LYS A 132 12.40 -6.78 2.43
C LYS A 132 12.36 -5.44 3.15
N TYR A 133 12.92 -5.36 4.35
CA TYR A 133 13.09 -4.09 5.04
C TYR A 133 14.09 -3.19 4.27
N THR A 134 13.70 -1.95 3.99
CA THR A 134 14.48 -0.98 3.19
C THR A 134 15.14 0.11 4.01
N GLY A 135 14.91 0.14 5.33
CA GLY A 135 15.52 1.10 6.24
C GLY A 135 14.55 2.17 6.74
N LYS A 136 15.11 3.19 7.39
CA LYS A 136 14.39 4.35 7.89
C LYS A 136 14.49 5.51 6.90
N GLN A 137 13.42 6.28 6.76
CA GLN A 137 13.38 7.53 6.00
C GLN A 137 12.57 8.58 6.77
N THR A 138 12.93 9.85 6.61
CA THR A 138 12.11 10.95 7.12
C THR A 138 11.11 11.38 6.06
N ILE A 139 9.82 11.12 6.27
CA ILE A 139 8.73 11.46 5.34
C ILE A 139 7.78 12.39 6.09
N SER A 140 7.52 13.58 5.53
CA SER A 140 6.65 14.60 6.15
C SER A 140 7.02 14.92 7.60
N GLY A 141 8.32 14.88 7.92
CA GLY A 141 8.85 15.13 9.27
C GLY A 141 8.79 13.93 10.24
N MET A 142 8.27 12.78 9.82
CA MET A 142 8.18 11.57 10.65
C MET A 142 9.27 10.56 10.27
N VAL A 143 9.79 9.82 11.26
CA VAL A 143 10.70 8.69 11.01
C VAL A 143 9.88 7.46 10.66
N CYS A 144 9.96 7.04 9.40
CA CYS A 144 9.18 5.94 8.86
C CYS A 144 10.10 4.78 8.46
N HIS A 145 9.64 3.57 8.72
CA HIS A 145 10.24 2.31 8.36
C HIS A 145 9.66 1.84 7.02
N GLY A 146 10.52 1.39 6.10
CA GLY A 146 10.11 0.94 4.77
C GLY A 146 10.20 -0.57 4.59
N TRP A 147 9.25 -1.14 3.84
CA TRP A 147 9.28 -2.53 3.39
C TRP A 147 8.93 -2.61 1.91
N GLU A 148 9.67 -3.42 1.16
CA GLU A 148 9.54 -3.60 -0.30
C GLU A 148 9.13 -5.02 -0.65
N LYS A 149 8.22 -5.16 -1.61
CA LYS A 149 7.79 -6.45 -2.16
C LYS A 149 7.41 -6.31 -3.64
N GLN A 150 7.65 -7.36 -4.41
CA GLN A 150 7.09 -7.45 -5.76
C GLN A 150 5.57 -7.67 -5.66
N GLY A 151 4.80 -6.72 -6.16
CA GLY A 151 3.36 -6.82 -6.38
C GLY A 151 3.02 -7.52 -7.69
N ALA A 152 1.73 -7.48 -8.04
CA ALA A 152 1.24 -8.09 -9.28
C ALA A 152 1.78 -7.38 -10.54
N VAL A 153 1.91 -6.04 -10.48
CA VAL A 153 2.26 -5.20 -11.63
C VAL A 153 3.47 -4.30 -11.38
N ALA A 154 3.80 -4.04 -10.11
CA ALA A 154 4.81 -3.07 -9.71
C ALA A 154 5.67 -3.63 -8.57
N VAL A 155 6.84 -3.01 -8.36
CA VAL A 155 7.54 -3.15 -7.08
C VAL A 155 6.90 -2.17 -6.10
N ASP A 156 6.33 -2.69 -5.03
CA ASP A 156 5.58 -1.92 -4.05
C ASP A 156 6.44 -1.66 -2.82
N ARG A 157 6.30 -0.47 -2.24
CA ARG A 157 6.88 -0.10 -0.96
C ARG A 157 5.85 0.54 -0.06
N TRP A 158 5.86 0.12 1.20
CA TRP A 158 5.07 0.72 2.25
C TRP A 158 5.96 1.32 3.32
N TYR A 159 5.65 2.54 3.72
CA TYR A 159 6.32 3.27 4.79
C TYR A 159 5.32 3.61 5.89
N GLN A 160 5.68 3.27 7.12
CA GLN A 160 4.93 3.66 8.31
C GLN A 160 5.86 3.91 9.50
N THR A 161 5.39 4.68 10.48
CA THR A 161 6.05 4.85 11.78
C THR A 161 6.03 3.57 12.60
N GLU A 162 6.80 3.55 13.70
CA GLU A 162 6.86 2.42 14.63
C GLU A 162 5.51 2.11 15.29
N ASP A 163 4.65 3.12 15.48
CA ASP A 163 3.30 2.97 16.04
C ASP A 163 2.23 2.55 15.02
N GLY A 164 2.61 2.34 13.76
CA GLY A 164 1.70 1.87 12.71
C GLY A 164 1.06 2.97 11.87
N THR A 165 1.38 4.24 12.11
CA THR A 165 0.84 5.35 11.33
C THR A 165 1.39 5.34 9.89
N PRO A 166 0.54 5.30 8.85
CA PRO A 166 0.99 5.28 7.47
C PRO A 166 1.68 6.59 7.08
N CYS A 167 2.81 6.50 6.39
CA CYS A 167 3.58 7.64 5.90
C CYS A 167 3.52 7.79 4.38
N GLN A 168 3.80 6.70 3.66
CA GLN A 168 3.82 6.71 2.20
C GLN A 168 3.62 5.31 1.64
N TYR A 169 2.93 5.24 0.51
CA TYR A 169 2.96 4.13 -0.40
C TYR A 169 3.68 4.55 -1.68
N TRP A 170 4.50 3.67 -2.22
CA TRP A 170 5.30 3.94 -3.40
C TRP A 170 5.26 2.71 -4.30
N GLU A 171 5.10 2.94 -5.60
CA GLU A 171 5.12 1.89 -6.62
C GLU A 171 6.11 2.27 -7.72
N LYS A 172 6.86 1.28 -8.20
CA LYS A 172 7.61 1.38 -9.43
C LYS A 172 7.04 0.44 -10.48
N LEU A 173 6.46 1.03 -11.52
CA LEU A 173 6.00 0.33 -12.71
C LEU A 173 7.12 0.32 -13.75
N THR A 174 7.38 -0.86 -14.32
CA THR A 174 8.31 -1.00 -15.44
C THR A 174 7.50 -1.29 -16.70
N ILE A 175 7.41 -0.30 -17.58
CA ILE A 175 6.73 -0.39 -18.86
C ILE A 175 7.75 -0.80 -19.94
N PRO A 176 7.50 -1.88 -20.69
CA PRO A 176 8.39 -2.29 -21.78
C PRO A 176 8.58 -1.17 -22.83
N PRO A 177 9.79 -1.01 -23.42
CA PRO A 177 10.97 -1.84 -23.17
C PRO A 177 11.72 -1.51 -21.87
N HIS A 178 11.79 -0.26 -21.40
CA HIS A 178 12.55 0.10 -20.18
C HIS A 178 12.09 1.41 -19.50
N LEU A 179 10.84 1.84 -19.70
CA LEU A 179 10.35 3.04 -19.04
C LEU A 179 9.95 2.70 -17.60
N GLU A 180 10.67 3.27 -16.63
CA GLU A 180 10.27 3.20 -15.22
C GLU A 180 9.41 4.42 -14.88
N VAL A 181 8.26 4.16 -14.25
CA VAL A 181 7.35 5.18 -13.74
C VAL A 181 7.20 4.98 -12.25
N LEU A 182 7.41 6.03 -11.48
CA LEU A 182 7.20 6.07 -10.03
C LEU A 182 5.87 6.73 -9.71
N HIS A 183 5.02 6.01 -8.99
CA HIS A 183 3.82 6.53 -8.37
C HIS A 183 4.05 6.60 -6.86
N THR A 184 3.77 7.75 -6.26
CA THR A 184 3.97 7.99 -4.83
C THR A 184 2.68 8.54 -4.24
N ILE A 185 2.19 7.89 -3.19
CA ILE A 185 1.06 8.32 -2.38
C ILE A 185 1.62 8.66 -0.99
N THR A 186 1.74 9.96 -0.67
CA THR A 186 2.13 10.42 0.66
C THR A 186 0.88 10.64 1.51
N PHE A 187 0.82 9.95 2.65
CA PHE A 187 -0.33 10.04 3.55
C PHE A 187 -0.26 11.29 4.42
N ASN A 188 -1.42 11.92 4.62
CA ASN A 188 -1.60 12.91 5.67
C ASN A 188 -1.90 12.19 6.97
N SER A 189 -0.86 11.88 7.73
CA SER A 189 -0.97 11.09 8.96
C SER A 189 -1.88 11.73 10.02
N SER A 190 -2.10 13.05 9.99
CA SER A 190 -3.04 13.73 10.90
C SER A 190 -4.51 13.38 10.66
N THR A 191 -4.85 12.85 9.48
CA THR A 191 -6.20 12.38 9.14
C THR A 191 -6.34 10.86 9.27
N SER A 192 -5.27 10.17 9.69
CA SER A 192 -5.32 8.73 9.87
C SER A 192 -6.27 8.36 11.01
N ASN A 193 -7.20 7.47 10.71
CA ASN A 193 -8.13 6.93 11.70
C ASN A 193 -8.10 5.40 11.60
N VAL A 194 -7.65 4.74 12.66
CA VAL A 194 -7.74 3.28 12.79
C VAL A 194 -9.07 2.94 13.46
N GLY A 195 -9.85 2.07 12.81
CA GLY A 195 -11.16 1.69 13.30
C GLY A 195 -12.21 1.58 12.19
N PRO A 196 -13.48 1.36 12.57
CA PRO A 196 -14.56 1.14 11.63
C PRO A 196 -14.76 2.33 10.68
N VAL A 197 -14.81 2.04 9.39
CA VAL A 197 -15.23 3.01 8.36
C VAL A 197 -16.76 2.89 8.16
N PRO A 198 -17.50 4.01 8.04
CA PRO A 198 -18.93 3.96 7.76
C PRO A 198 -19.23 3.14 6.50
N LYS A 199 -20.15 2.16 6.60
CA LYS A 199 -20.45 1.24 5.49
C LYS A 199 -20.87 1.95 4.20
N SER A 200 -21.54 3.09 4.33
CA SER A 200 -22.01 3.91 3.21
C SER A 200 -20.89 4.47 2.35
N ILE A 201 -19.66 4.56 2.86
CA ILE A 201 -18.48 4.93 2.06
C ILE A 201 -18.25 3.92 0.93
N PHE A 202 -18.58 2.64 1.16
CA PHE A 202 -18.36 1.56 0.20
C PHE A 202 -19.59 1.23 -0.65
N ASP A 203 -20.68 2.00 -0.54
CA ASP A 203 -21.89 1.73 -1.30
C ASP A 203 -21.62 1.98 -2.79
N VAL A 204 -21.92 0.97 -3.61
CA VAL A 204 -21.87 1.07 -5.06
C VAL A 204 -23.19 1.67 -5.53
N PRO A 205 -23.19 2.83 -6.22
CA PRO A 205 -24.41 3.44 -6.73
C PRO A 205 -25.19 2.50 -7.66
N ASN A 206 -26.52 2.54 -7.61
CA ASN A 206 -27.37 1.65 -8.42
C ASN A 206 -27.18 1.81 -9.94
N TYR A 207 -26.60 2.93 -10.41
CA TYR A 207 -26.27 3.15 -11.82
C TYR A 207 -24.93 2.52 -12.25
N CYS A 208 -24.18 1.93 -11.32
CA CYS A 208 -22.98 1.12 -11.59
C CYS A 208 -23.34 -0.32 -12.00
N ASN A 209 -24.20 -0.48 -12.99
CA ASN A 209 -24.75 -1.80 -13.36
C ASN A 209 -24.24 -2.32 -14.72
N THR A 210 -23.29 -1.63 -15.33
CA THR A 210 -22.66 -2.00 -16.60
C THR A 210 -21.20 -2.37 -16.40
N THR A 211 -20.68 -3.26 -17.24
CA THR A 211 -19.24 -3.51 -17.35
C THR A 211 -18.57 -2.37 -18.10
N CYS A 212 -17.35 -2.02 -17.73
CA CYS A 212 -16.59 -1.00 -18.45
C CYS A 212 -16.39 -1.42 -19.91
N PRO A 213 -16.52 -0.50 -20.89
CA PRO A 213 -16.21 -0.78 -22.29
C PRO A 213 -14.83 -1.42 -22.48
N PHE A 214 -13.86 -1.01 -21.68
CA PHE A 214 -12.55 -1.64 -21.57
C PHE A 214 -12.37 -2.15 -20.12
N PRO A 215 -12.78 -3.38 -19.81
CA PRO A 215 -12.56 -3.95 -18.49
C PRO A 215 -11.07 -4.24 -18.27
N TRP A 216 -10.67 -4.39 -17.01
CA TRP A 216 -9.35 -4.92 -16.67
C TRP A 216 -9.39 -6.44 -16.84
N GLY A 217 -8.43 -6.99 -17.58
CA GLY A 217 -8.28 -8.43 -17.77
C GLY A 217 -6.91 -8.88 -17.26
N PRO A 218 -6.73 -10.18 -16.97
CA PRO A 218 -5.39 -10.73 -16.87
C PRO A 218 -4.66 -10.37 -18.16
N HIS A 219 -3.50 -9.74 -18.07
CA HIS A 219 -2.61 -9.68 -19.21
C HIS A 219 -2.31 -11.13 -19.57
N ASP A 220 -2.81 -11.58 -20.73
CA ASP A 220 -2.35 -12.83 -21.32
C ASP A 220 -0.81 -12.73 -21.38
N GLU A 221 -0.13 -13.62 -20.64
CA GLU A 221 1.32 -13.78 -20.66
C GLU A 221 1.85 -14.02 -22.08
#